data_AF-A0A3A8NFW3-F1
#
_entry.id   AF-A0A3A8NFW3-F1
#
_cell.length_a   1.000
_cell.length_b   1.000
_cell.length_c   1.000
_cell.angle_alpha   90.00
_cell.angle_beta   90.00
_cell.angle_gamma   90.00
#
_symmetry.space_group_name_H-M   'P 1'
#
loop_
_entity.id
_entity.type
_entity.pdbx_description
1 polymer ?
#
loop_
_entity_poly.entity_id
_entity_poly.type
_entity_poly.pdbx_seq_one_letter_code
_entity_poly.pdbx_strand_id
1 'polypeptide(L)'
;MSETASEIANSLVPLARQPAMVLLESGYLWLDMGHFDKAKEVFVGAAALMPKSEVPQIGLGAVEFAQGHHDKALQAYRVAQRLAPLSSLPRAHAGEALLFMGKVPEALKELKAAMDLEPDGDGAKLAQALIQAKEAGALPPPRK
;
A
#
# COMPACT_ATOMS: atom_id res chain seq x y z
N MET A 1 20.39 -29.64 -24.87
CA MET A 1 19.64 -29.79 -23.60
C MET A 1 19.58 -28.46 -22.84
N SER A 2 19.05 -27.39 -23.42
CA SER A 2 18.87 -26.10 -22.70
C SER A 2 17.57 -25.36 -23.04
N GLU A 3 16.69 -25.95 -23.84
CA GLU A 3 15.44 -25.29 -24.26
C GLU A 3 14.27 -25.48 -23.27
N THR A 4 14.35 -26.42 -22.32
CA THR A 4 13.19 -26.76 -21.48
C THR A 4 12.97 -25.85 -20.26
N ALA A 5 14.02 -25.27 -19.68
CA ALA A 5 13.86 -24.46 -18.46
C ALA A 5 13.21 -23.09 -18.73
N SER A 6 13.53 -22.47 -19.87
CA SER A 6 12.97 -21.18 -20.27
C SER A 6 11.55 -21.32 -20.82
N GLU A 7 11.23 -22.44 -21.48
CA GLU A 7 9.86 -22.73 -21.91
C GLU A 7 8.95 -23.07 -20.74
N ILE A 8 9.43 -23.80 -19.71
CA ILE A 8 8.64 -24.05 -18.49
C ILE A 8 8.39 -22.75 -17.73
N ALA A 9 9.40 -21.88 -17.60
CA ALA A 9 9.26 -20.57 -16.95
C ALA A 9 8.28 -19.64 -17.68
N ASN A 10 8.20 -19.72 -19.01
CA ASN A 10 7.22 -18.98 -19.82
C ASN A 10 5.85 -19.67 -19.93
N SER A 11 5.78 -21.01 -19.76
CA SER A 11 4.52 -21.78 -19.82
C SER A 11 3.67 -21.66 -18.56
N LEU A 12 4.28 -21.28 -17.42
CA LEU A 12 3.60 -21.11 -16.15
C LEU A 12 2.90 -19.74 -15.98
N VAL A 13 2.99 -18.83 -16.95
CA VAL A 13 2.44 -17.46 -16.81
C VAL A 13 1.67 -16.99 -18.05
N PRO A 14 0.46 -17.53 -18.27
CA PRO A 14 -0.64 -16.65 -18.67
C PRO A 14 -1.97 -16.98 -17.97
N LEU A 15 -1.95 -17.13 -16.63
CA LEU A 15 -3.17 -17.30 -15.83
C LEU A 15 -3.33 -16.29 -14.68
N ALA A 16 -2.44 -15.32 -14.52
CA ALA A 16 -2.23 -14.72 -13.20
C ALA A 16 -2.90 -13.36 -12.93
N ARG A 17 -3.39 -12.60 -13.93
CA ARG A 17 -3.88 -11.23 -13.66
C ARG A 17 -5.30 -11.20 -13.08
N GLN A 18 -6.27 -11.89 -13.69
CA GLN A 18 -7.65 -11.89 -13.20
C GLN A 18 -7.78 -12.56 -11.82
N PRO A 19 -7.20 -13.75 -11.57
CA PRO A 19 -7.24 -14.35 -10.24
C PRO A 19 -6.55 -13.48 -9.18
N ALA A 20 -5.44 -12.80 -9.51
CA ALA A 20 -4.76 -11.93 -8.56
C ALA A 20 -5.56 -10.64 -8.26
N MET A 21 -6.30 -10.09 -9.24
CA MET A 21 -7.21 -8.97 -9.00
C MET A 21 -8.36 -9.36 -8.07
N VAL A 22 -9.00 -10.52 -8.30
CA VAL A 22 -10.06 -11.04 -7.42
C VAL A 22 -9.49 -11.32 -6.01
N LEU A 23 -8.26 -11.82 -5.93
CA LEU A 23 -7.57 -12.02 -4.66
C LEU A 23 -7.39 -10.68 -3.92
N LEU A 24 -6.90 -9.63 -4.60
CA LEU A 24 -6.77 -8.30 -4.01
C LEU A 24 -8.10 -7.73 -3.52
N GLU A 25 -9.16 -7.82 -4.32
CA GLU A 25 -10.50 -7.39 -3.92
C GLU A 25 -10.98 -8.11 -2.66
N SER A 26 -10.79 -9.44 -2.59
CA SER A 26 -11.12 -10.21 -1.39
C SER A 26 -10.32 -9.77 -0.17
N GLY A 27 -9.07 -9.34 -0.36
CA GLY A 27 -8.21 -8.84 0.72
C GLY A 27 -8.74 -7.56 1.32
N TYR A 28 -9.18 -6.62 0.47
CA TYR A 28 -9.83 -5.39 0.91
C TYR A 28 -11.19 -5.67 1.58
N LEU A 29 -11.99 -6.62 1.09
CA LEU A 29 -13.23 -7.03 1.75
C LEU A 29 -12.99 -7.61 3.16
N TRP A 30 -11.98 -8.46 3.33
CA TRP A 30 -11.61 -8.97 4.65
C TRP A 30 -11.10 -7.87 5.58
N LEU A 31 -10.37 -6.89 5.04
CA LEU A 31 -9.90 -5.72 5.78
C LEU A 31 -11.08 -4.87 6.27
N ASP A 32 -12.05 -4.57 5.40
CA ASP A 32 -13.24 -3.79 5.73
C ASP A 32 -14.13 -4.47 6.77
N MET A 33 -14.16 -5.81 6.77
CA MET A 33 -14.84 -6.61 7.80
C MET A 33 -14.05 -6.71 9.12
N GLY A 34 -12.83 -6.14 9.21
CA GLY A 34 -11.97 -6.24 10.39
C GLY A 34 -11.32 -7.61 10.61
N HIS A 35 -11.40 -8.51 9.63
CA HIS A 35 -10.77 -9.83 9.66
C HIS A 35 -9.31 -9.74 9.19
N PHE A 36 -8.49 -9.07 9.99
CA PHE A 36 -7.12 -8.70 9.61
C PHE A 36 -6.22 -9.89 9.27
N ASP A 37 -6.35 -11.02 9.97
CA ASP A 37 -5.55 -12.22 9.68
C ASP A 37 -5.84 -12.77 8.27
N LYS A 38 -7.13 -12.83 7.90
CA LYS A 38 -7.54 -13.26 6.55
C LYS A 38 -7.11 -12.27 5.48
N ALA A 39 -7.26 -10.97 5.74
CA ALA A 39 -6.80 -9.93 4.83
C ALA A 39 -5.29 -10.06 4.58
N LYS A 40 -4.51 -10.29 5.64
CA LYS A 40 -3.06 -10.49 5.58
C LYS A 40 -2.69 -11.72 4.77
N GLU A 41 -3.32 -12.88 5.02
CA GLU A 41 -3.10 -14.10 4.25
C GLU A 41 -3.33 -13.87 2.75
N VAL A 42 -4.42 -13.18 2.42
CA VAL A 42 -4.77 -12.84 1.04
C VAL A 42 -3.72 -11.93 0.39
N PHE A 43 -3.31 -10.84 1.05
CA PHE A 43 -2.31 -9.94 0.49
C PHE A 43 -0.92 -10.57 0.40
N VAL A 44 -0.54 -11.48 1.32
CA VAL A 44 0.68 -12.28 1.21
C VAL A 44 0.63 -13.18 -0.02
N GLY A 45 -0.49 -13.87 -0.25
CA GLY A 45 -0.70 -14.67 -1.46
C GLY A 45 -0.62 -13.82 -2.74
N ALA A 46 -1.26 -12.65 -2.74
CA ALA A 46 -1.22 -11.70 -3.86
C ALA A 46 0.21 -11.18 -4.12
N ALA A 47 0.99 -10.92 -3.07
CA ALA A 47 2.39 -10.52 -3.19
C ALA A 47 3.27 -11.62 -3.81
N ALA A 48 3.00 -12.89 -3.50
CA ALA A 48 3.70 -14.03 -4.10
C ALA A 48 3.39 -14.18 -5.60
N LEU A 49 2.15 -13.89 -6.00
CA LEU A 49 1.72 -13.93 -7.41
C LEU A 49 2.16 -12.69 -8.21
N MET A 50 2.29 -11.54 -7.55
CA MET A 50 2.64 -10.25 -8.16
C MET A 50 3.85 -9.61 -7.47
N PRO A 51 5.04 -10.24 -7.51
CA PRO A 51 6.21 -9.81 -6.73
C PRO A 51 6.76 -8.43 -7.13
N LYS A 52 6.36 -7.91 -8.29
CA LYS A 52 6.76 -6.60 -8.80
C LYS A 52 5.67 -5.53 -8.66
N SER A 53 4.51 -5.87 -8.09
CA SER A 53 3.44 -4.91 -7.85
C SER A 53 3.51 -4.36 -6.43
N GLU A 54 3.32 -3.06 -6.33
CA GLU A 54 3.13 -2.29 -5.10
C GLU A 54 1.79 -2.59 -4.41
N VAL A 55 0.75 -3.01 -5.14
CA VAL A 55 -0.62 -3.08 -4.64
C VAL A 55 -0.78 -4.03 -3.44
N PRO A 56 -0.23 -5.27 -3.47
CA PRO A 56 -0.27 -6.15 -2.29
C PRO A 56 0.46 -5.54 -1.08
N GLN A 57 1.53 -4.79 -1.30
CA GLN A 57 2.30 -4.15 -0.23
C GLN A 57 1.53 -2.98 0.39
N ILE A 58 0.76 -2.23 -0.41
CA ILE A 58 -0.20 -1.24 0.09
C ILE A 58 -1.27 -1.94 0.95
N GLY A 59 -1.83 -3.06 0.48
CA GLY A 59 -2.81 -3.84 1.24
C GLY A 59 -2.27 -4.34 2.59
N LEU A 60 -1.07 -4.91 2.61
CA LEU A 60 -0.39 -5.30 3.85
C LEU A 60 -0.16 -4.11 4.80
N GLY A 61 0.23 -2.96 4.24
CA GLY A 61 0.35 -1.72 5.01
C GLY A 61 -0.98 -1.27 5.61
N ALA A 62 -2.07 -1.37 4.84
CA ALA A 62 -3.41 -1.01 5.29
C ALA A 62 -3.91 -1.92 6.42
N VAL A 63 -3.59 -3.22 6.37
CA VAL A 63 -3.86 -4.16 7.47
C VAL A 63 -3.14 -3.73 8.75
N GLU A 64 -1.84 -3.50 8.68
CA GLU A 64 -1.05 -3.08 9.86
C GLU A 64 -1.50 -1.70 10.37
N PHE A 65 -1.88 -0.79 9.47
CA PHE A 65 -2.40 0.54 9.83
C PHE A 65 -3.73 0.44 10.57
N ALA A 66 -4.68 -0.38 10.09
CA ALA A 66 -5.97 -0.59 10.73
C ALA A 66 -5.85 -1.23 12.12
N GLN A 67 -4.82 -2.06 12.33
CA GLN A 67 -4.46 -2.62 13.65
C GLN A 67 -3.77 -1.61 14.57
N GLY A 68 -3.38 -0.42 14.07
CA GLY A 68 -2.65 0.60 14.82
C GLY A 68 -1.14 0.41 14.84
N HIS A 69 -0.59 -0.55 14.09
CA HIS A 69 0.85 -0.77 13.94
C HIS A 69 1.44 0.17 12.87
N HIS A 70 1.37 1.48 13.12
CA HIS A 70 1.73 2.50 12.13
C HIS A 70 3.20 2.42 11.66
N ASP A 71 4.10 1.93 12.50
CA ASP A 71 5.51 1.68 12.16
C ASP A 71 5.67 0.55 11.13
N LYS A 72 4.90 -0.54 11.28
CA LYS A 72 4.88 -1.66 10.33
C LYS A 72 4.18 -1.27 9.04
N ALA A 73 3.09 -0.50 9.13
CA ALA A 73 2.41 0.07 7.97
C ALA A 73 3.39 0.89 7.12
N LEU A 74 4.14 1.81 7.75
CA LEU A 74 5.16 2.61 7.08
C LEU A 74 6.24 1.76 6.40
N GLN A 75 6.65 0.64 7.01
CA GLN A 75 7.62 -0.27 6.38
C GLN A 75 7.05 -0.90 5.10
N ALA A 76 5.82 -1.39 5.14
CA ALA A 76 5.14 -1.96 3.97
C ALA A 76 4.94 -0.92 2.86
N TYR A 77 4.48 0.29 3.20
CA TYR A 77 4.35 1.38 2.23
C TYR A 77 5.69 1.78 1.61
N ARG A 78 6.79 1.76 2.37
CA ARG A 78 8.14 1.98 1.81
C ARG A 78 8.58 0.87 0.86
N VAL A 79 8.14 -0.38 1.07
CA VAL A 79 8.35 -1.45 0.08
C VAL A 79 7.56 -1.12 -1.19
N ALA A 80 6.27 -0.76 -1.07
CA ALA A 80 5.45 -0.32 -2.19
C ALA A 80 6.06 0.85 -2.97
N GLN A 81 6.61 1.86 -2.28
CA GLN A 81 7.34 2.98 -2.90
C GLN A 81 8.57 2.54 -3.70
N ARG A 82 9.31 1.51 -3.26
CA ARG A 82 10.45 0.98 -4.00
C ARG A 82 10.03 0.19 -5.24
N LEU A 83 8.88 -0.49 -5.18
CA LEU A 83 8.31 -1.24 -6.30
C LEU A 83 7.72 -0.32 -7.37
N ALA A 84 7.07 0.78 -6.96
CA ALA A 84 6.46 1.77 -7.83
C ALA A 84 6.93 3.20 -7.48
N PRO A 85 8.16 3.59 -7.83
CA PRO A 85 8.73 4.90 -7.46
C PRO A 85 7.99 6.10 -8.09
N LEU A 86 7.24 5.84 -9.17
CA LEU A 86 6.44 6.83 -9.89
C LEU A 86 4.95 6.84 -9.48
N SER A 87 4.55 6.03 -8.50
CA SER A 87 3.19 6.05 -7.96
C SER A 87 3.09 6.98 -6.75
N SER A 88 2.07 7.84 -6.74
CA SER A 88 1.74 8.75 -5.64
C SER A 88 1.11 8.04 -4.44
N LEU A 89 0.39 6.93 -4.68
CA LEU A 89 -0.43 6.28 -3.66
C LEU A 89 0.37 5.70 -2.47
N PRO A 90 1.49 4.98 -2.66
CA PRO A 90 2.35 4.55 -1.56
C PRO A 90 2.93 5.71 -0.73
N ARG A 91 3.16 6.88 -1.35
CA ARG A 91 3.66 8.09 -0.67
C ARG A 91 2.58 8.71 0.21
N ALA A 92 1.35 8.80 -0.29
CA ALA A 92 0.23 9.28 0.48
C ALA A 92 0.00 8.42 1.74
N HIS A 93 -0.03 7.10 1.61
CA HIS A 93 -0.17 6.20 2.75
C HIS A 93 1.03 6.21 3.72
N ALA A 94 2.26 6.39 3.22
CA ALA A 94 3.41 6.60 4.09
C ALA A 94 3.26 7.90 4.91
N GLY A 95 2.77 8.98 4.29
CA GLY A 95 2.46 10.23 4.98
C GLY A 95 1.36 10.07 6.02
N GLU A 96 0.30 9.32 5.72
CA GLU A 96 -0.77 8.97 6.65
C GLU A 96 -0.22 8.24 7.90
N ALA A 97 0.58 7.20 7.71
CA ALA A 97 1.23 6.49 8.81
C ALA A 97 2.10 7.42 9.67
N LEU A 98 2.87 8.31 9.04
CA LEU A 98 3.71 9.28 9.75
C LEU A 98 2.91 10.30 10.57
N LEU A 99 1.75 10.74 10.08
CA LEU A 99 0.84 11.61 10.84
C LEU A 99 0.37 10.93 12.13
N PHE A 100 -0.06 9.68 12.04
CA PHE A 100 -0.52 8.90 13.20
C PHE A 100 0.60 8.56 14.19
N MET A 101 1.85 8.57 13.72
CA MET A 101 3.05 8.48 14.58
C MET A 101 3.47 9.82 15.19
N GLY A 102 2.79 10.93 14.87
CA GLY A 102 3.18 12.28 15.29
C GLY A 102 4.41 12.85 14.56
N LYS A 103 4.91 12.16 13.53
CA LYS A 103 6.07 12.57 12.71
C LYS A 103 5.63 13.53 11.61
N VAL A 104 5.09 14.66 12.05
CA VAL A 104 4.41 15.64 11.20
C VAL A 104 5.32 16.21 10.10
N PRO A 105 6.57 16.64 10.37
CA PRO A 105 7.44 17.17 9.32
C PRO A 105 7.72 16.16 8.21
N GLU A 106 7.99 14.90 8.57
CA GLU A 106 8.22 13.82 7.61
C GLU A 106 6.96 13.47 6.83
N ALA A 107 5.80 13.47 7.49
CA ALA A 107 4.53 13.24 6.82
C ALA A 107 4.26 14.26 5.72
N LEU A 108 4.37 15.56 6.03
CA LEU A 108 4.13 16.63 5.06
C LEU A 108 5.06 16.54 3.85
N LYS A 109 6.30 16.07 4.05
CA LYS A 109 7.23 15.81 2.94
C LYS A 109 6.73 14.71 2.01
N GLU A 110 6.26 13.58 2.55
CA GLU A 110 5.71 12.47 1.74
C GLU A 110 4.41 12.87 1.03
N LEU A 111 3.51 13.56 1.72
CA LEU A 111 2.22 14.01 1.17
C LEU A 111 2.42 15.03 0.04
N LYS A 112 3.33 15.99 0.22
CA LYS A 112 3.69 16.92 -0.85
C LYS A 112 4.30 16.20 -2.05
N ALA A 113 5.20 15.24 -1.81
CA ALA A 113 5.78 14.45 -2.88
C ALA A 113 4.72 13.61 -3.64
N ALA A 114 3.67 13.13 -2.96
CA ALA A 114 2.55 12.47 -3.63
C ALA A 114 1.80 13.42 -4.57
N MET A 115 1.54 14.67 -4.12
CA MET A 115 0.89 15.71 -4.92
C MET A 115 1.74 16.18 -6.11
N ASP A 116 3.06 16.25 -5.95
CA ASP A 116 3.96 16.66 -7.03
C ASP A 116 4.10 15.57 -8.11
N LEU A 117 3.93 14.29 -7.74
CA LEU A 117 4.18 13.15 -8.63
C LEU A 117 3.01 12.85 -9.56
N GLU A 118 1.78 12.83 -9.01
CA GLU A 118 0.55 12.63 -9.79
C GLU A 118 -0.52 13.61 -9.30
N PRO A 119 -0.51 14.88 -9.75
CA PRO A 119 -1.36 15.94 -9.18
C PRO A 119 -2.86 15.64 -9.16
N ASP A 120 -3.35 14.87 -10.15
CA ASP A 120 -4.76 14.48 -10.29
C ASP A 120 -5.03 13.01 -9.87
N GLY A 121 -3.99 12.32 -9.39
CA GLY A 121 -4.04 10.92 -8.97
C GLY A 121 -4.65 10.72 -7.58
N ASP A 122 -5.01 9.48 -7.26
CA ASP A 122 -5.67 9.17 -5.99
C ASP A 122 -4.75 9.40 -4.78
N GLY A 123 -3.43 9.20 -4.95
CA GLY A 123 -2.47 9.55 -3.91
C GLY A 123 -2.43 11.05 -3.62
N ALA A 124 -2.55 11.91 -4.63
CA ALA A 124 -2.61 13.36 -4.42
C ALA A 124 -3.92 13.79 -3.73
N LYS A 125 -5.06 13.21 -4.12
CA LYS A 125 -6.35 13.47 -3.46
C LYS A 125 -6.32 13.06 -1.98
N LEU A 126 -5.77 11.88 -1.67
CA LEU A 126 -5.58 11.43 -0.30
C LEU A 126 -4.65 12.38 0.46
N ALA A 127 -3.54 12.79 -0.15
CA ALA A 127 -2.60 13.73 0.46
C ALA A 127 -3.24 15.08 0.79
N GLN A 128 -4.03 15.64 -0.12
CA GLN A 128 -4.78 16.88 0.12
C GLN A 128 -5.76 16.72 1.29
N ALA A 129 -6.53 15.63 1.31
CA ALA A 129 -7.48 15.37 2.39
C ALA A 129 -6.79 15.25 3.75
N LEU A 130 -5.65 14.56 3.82
CA LEU A 130 -4.87 14.41 5.06
C LEU A 130 -4.26 15.73 5.55
N ILE A 131 -3.77 16.56 4.64
CA ILE A 131 -3.25 17.90 4.98
C ILE A 131 -4.37 18.77 5.53
N GLN A 132 -5.54 18.80 4.87
CA GLN A 132 -6.70 19.56 5.32
C GLN A 132 -7.21 19.05 6.69
N ALA A 133 -7.32 17.74 6.88
CA ALA A 133 -7.72 17.16 8.15
C ALA A 133 -6.75 17.52 9.29
N LYS A 134 -5.44 17.54 9.02
CA LYS A 134 -4.42 18.00 9.97
C LYS A 134 -4.60 19.47 10.32
N GLU A 135 -4.77 20.34 9.32
CA GLU A 135 -4.94 21.78 9.52
C GLU A 135 -6.21 22.12 10.29
N ALA A 136 -7.27 21.35 10.07
CA ALA A 136 -8.53 21.44 10.82
C ALA A 136 -8.44 20.86 12.24
N GLY A 137 -7.32 20.24 12.64
CA GLY A 137 -7.19 19.55 13.92
C GLY A 137 -8.09 18.30 14.05
N ALA A 138 -8.53 17.74 12.92
CA ALA A 138 -9.44 16.61 12.85
C ALA A 138 -8.73 15.24 12.89
N LEU A 139 -7.40 15.22 12.89
CA LEU A 139 -6.64 13.98 13.05
C LEU A 139 -6.63 13.54 14.52
N PRO A 140 -6.80 12.23 14.79
CA PRO A 140 -6.68 11.71 16.13
C PRO A 140 -5.26 11.95 16.68
N PRO A 141 -5.11 12.15 18.00
CA PRO A 141 -3.78 12.28 18.59
C PRO A 141 -2.97 11.00 18.36
N PRO A 142 -1.64 11.09 18.24
CA PRO A 142 -0.78 9.93 18.08
C PRO A 142 -1.00 8.93 19.22
N ARG A 143 -1.06 7.63 18.89
CA ARG A 143 -1.09 6.58 19.91
C ARG A 143 0.30 6.50 20.57
N LYS A 144 0.32 6.52 21.90
CA LYS A 144 1.54 6.42 22.73
C LYS A 144 2.09 5.01 22.74
#